data_AF-A0A8S2RWF7-F1
#
_entry.id   AF-A0A8S2RWF7-F1
#
_cell.length_a   1.000
_cell.length_b   1.000
_cell.length_c   1.000
_cell.angle_alpha   90.00
_cell.angle_beta   90.00
_cell.angle_gamma   90.00
#
_symmetry.space_group_name_H-M   'P 1'
#
loop_
_entity.id
_entity.type
_entity.pdbx_description
1 polymer ?
#
loop_
_entity_poly.entity_id
_entity_poly.type
_entity_poly.pdbx_seq_one_letter_code
_entity_poly.pdbx_strand_id
1 'polypeptide(L)'
;MHTIFRIHDIKPINENDRLFQVDLIMTSDRDKDLEMLASRMRKETFSDAEGWYKLGLVLIKMGHLDKAQKIYEILLKQATNESDKAPIYNQLGRIKDFQEKEKEAVKFY
;
A
#
# COMPACT_ATOMS: atom_id res chain seq x y z
N MET A 1 -5.51 2.49 -19.40
CA MET A 1 -6.61 2.04 -18.52
C MET A 1 -6.45 0.55 -18.36
N HIS A 2 -6.11 0.05 -17.17
CA HIS A 2 -5.92 -1.38 -16.95
C HIS A 2 -7.25 -1.96 -16.46
N THR A 3 -7.77 -2.98 -17.16
CA THR A 3 -8.96 -3.70 -16.71
C THR A 3 -8.56 -4.65 -15.59
N ILE A 4 -9.16 -4.45 -14.42
CA ILE A 4 -8.94 -5.30 -13.24
C ILE A 4 -10.13 -6.26 -13.14
N PHE A 5 -9.84 -7.52 -12.82
CA PHE A 5 -10.84 -8.55 -12.58
C PHE A 5 -10.65 -9.13 -11.18
N ARG A 6 -11.75 -9.49 -10.53
CA ARG A 6 -11.74 -10.27 -9.30
C ARG A 6 -12.25 -11.68 -9.56
N ILE A 7 -11.69 -12.65 -8.83
CA ILE A 7 -12.19 -14.02 -8.83
C ILE A 7 -13.56 -14.02 -8.15
N HIS A 8 -14.58 -14.48 -8.87
CA HIS A 8 -15.92 -14.66 -8.34
C HIS A 8 -16.12 -16.08 -7.83
N ASP A 9 -15.70 -17.06 -8.63
CA ASP A 9 -15.90 -18.47 -8.35
C ASP A 9 -14.76 -19.31 -8.94
N ILE A 10 -14.49 -20.45 -8.32
CA ILE A 10 -13.55 -21.47 -8.81
C ILE A 10 -14.22 -22.82 -8.65
N LYS A 11 -14.46 -23.53 -9.75
CA LYS A 11 -15.13 -24.84 -9.75
C LYS A 11 -14.39 -25.86 -10.62
N PRO A 12 -14.37 -27.14 -10.25
CA PRO A 12 -13.81 -28.18 -11.09
C PRO A 12 -14.62 -28.32 -12.39
N ILE A 13 -13.94 -28.68 -13.48
CA ILE A 13 -14.58 -28.95 -14.77
C ILE A 13 -14.87 -30.45 -14.84
N ASN A 14 -16.16 -30.81 -14.72
CA ASN A 14 -16.66 -32.19 -14.73
C ASN A 14 -16.04 -33.04 -13.60
N GLU A 15 -15.98 -34.37 -13.78
CA GLU A 15 -15.36 -35.32 -12.84
C GLU A 15 -13.81 -35.27 -12.83
N ASN A 16 -13.20 -34.28 -13.50
CA ASN A 16 -11.75 -34.15 -13.55
C ASN A 16 -11.26 -33.10 -12.54
N ASP A 17 -10.90 -33.57 -11.35
CA ASP A 17 -10.39 -32.76 -10.24
C ASP A 17 -9.08 -31.99 -10.53
N ARG A 18 -8.49 -32.16 -11.72
CA ARG A 18 -7.27 -31.47 -12.15
C ARG A 18 -7.53 -30.24 -13.02
N LEU A 19 -8.77 -30.04 -13.48
CA LEU A 19 -9.16 -28.89 -14.30
C LEU A 19 -10.15 -28.01 -13.55
N PHE A 20 -9.91 -26.71 -13.53
CA PHE A 20 -10.75 -25.74 -12.86
C PHE A 20 -11.17 -24.63 -13.82
N GLN A 21 -12.45 -24.28 -13.76
CA GLN A 21 -12.99 -23.06 -14.35
C GLN A 21 -12.94 -21.96 -13.29
N VAL A 22 -12.35 -20.82 -13.66
CA VAL A 22 -12.27 -19.62 -12.83
C VAL A 22 -13.16 -18.55 -13.46
N ASP A 23 -14.22 -18.18 -12.76
CA ASP A 23 -15.12 -17.12 -13.21
C ASP A 23 -14.59 -15.77 -12.69
N LEU A 24 -14.30 -14.86 -13.63
CA LEU A 24 -13.77 -13.54 -13.35
C LEU A 24 -14.84 -12.46 -13.59
N ILE A 25 -14.99 -11.55 -12.63
CA ILE A 25 -15.88 -10.39 -12.77
C ILE A 25 -15.03 -9.13 -12.94
N MET A 26 -15.35 -8.33 -13.96
CA MET A 26 -14.72 -7.04 -14.19
C MET A 26 -15.06 -6.11 -13.03
N THR A 27 -14.04 -5.55 -12.38
CA THR A 27 -14.26 -4.55 -11.32
C THR A 27 -14.71 -3.24 -11.93
N SER A 28 -15.57 -2.50 -11.23
CA SER A 28 -15.95 -1.15 -11.63
C SER A 28 -15.71 -0.17 -10.49
N ASP A 29 -15.63 1.12 -10.80
CA ASP A 29 -15.52 2.18 -9.79
C ASP A 29 -16.73 2.23 -8.82
N ARG A 30 -17.80 1.47 -9.11
CA ARG A 30 -19.00 1.33 -8.29
C ARG A 30 -19.11 -0.03 -7.59
N ASP A 31 -18.03 -0.81 -7.56
CA ASP A 31 -17.98 -2.07 -6.83
C ASP A 31 -17.95 -1.78 -5.32
N LYS A 32 -19.10 -1.99 -4.66
CA LYS A 32 -19.29 -1.71 -3.23
C LYS A 32 -18.39 -2.56 -2.33
N ASP A 33 -18.05 -3.78 -2.75
CA ASP A 33 -17.20 -4.67 -1.97
C ASP A 33 -15.76 -4.12 -1.96
N LEU A 34 -15.28 -3.65 -3.11
CA LEU A 34 -13.98 -2.99 -3.20
C LEU A 34 -13.94 -1.67 -2.45
N GLU A 35 -15.03 -0.88 -2.52
CA GLU A 35 -15.14 0.36 -1.76
C GLU A 35 -15.07 0.09 -0.24
N MET A 36 -15.81 -0.91 0.24
CA MET A 36 -15.81 -1.31 1.65
C MET A 36 -14.44 -1.82 2.10
N LEU A 37 -13.79 -2.67 1.29
CA LEU A 37 -12.44 -3.17 1.56
C LEU A 37 -11.42 -2.03 1.63
N ALA A 38 -11.44 -1.12 0.64
CA ALA A 38 -10.55 0.03 0.61
C ALA A 38 -10.79 0.97 1.80
N SER A 39 -12.06 1.20 2.18
CA SER A 39 -12.42 2.00 3.35
C SER A 39 -11.89 1.38 4.65
N ARG A 40 -12.06 0.06 4.82
CA ARG A 40 -11.55 -0.67 5.98
C ARG A 40 -10.02 -0.60 6.07
N MET A 41 -9.31 -0.86 4.96
CA MET A 41 -7.85 -0.74 4.91
C MET A 41 -7.38 0.67 5.27
N ARG A 42 -8.08 1.72 4.78
CA ARG A 42 -7.76 3.11 5.14
C ARG A 42 -7.92 3.35 6.64
N LYS A 43 -9.01 2.88 7.24
CA LYS A 43 -9.31 3.05 8.67
C LYS A 43 -8.31 2.33 9.55
N GLU A 44 -7.96 1.09 9.22
CA GLU A 44 -7.04 0.27 10.03
C GLU A 44 -5.58 0.73 9.93
N THR A 45 -5.21 1.41 8.85
CA THR A 45 -3.79 1.61 8.53
C THR A 45 -3.33 3.06 8.59
N PHE A 46 -4.19 4.03 8.25
CA PHE A 46 -3.78 5.44 8.10
C PHE A 46 -4.94 6.41 8.38
N SER A 47 -5.67 6.22 9.48
CA SER A 47 -6.88 7.02 9.79
C SER A 47 -6.64 8.53 9.77
N ASP A 48 -5.48 8.96 10.26
CA ASP A 48 -5.17 10.38 10.50
C ASP A 48 -4.19 10.95 9.45
N ALA A 49 -3.78 10.13 8.49
CA ALA A 49 -2.83 10.52 7.45
C ALA A 49 -3.56 10.98 6.18
N GLU A 50 -3.10 12.08 5.59
CA GLU A 50 -3.67 12.64 4.37
C GLU A 50 -2.64 12.75 3.22
N GLY A 51 -3.16 12.99 2.02
CA GLY A 51 -2.38 13.33 0.82
C GLY A 51 -1.22 12.36 0.51
N TRP A 52 -0.07 12.94 0.20
CA TRP A 52 1.14 12.22 -0.18
C TRP A 52 1.74 11.41 0.98
N TYR A 53 1.58 11.88 2.22
CA TYR A 53 2.06 11.14 3.39
C TYR A 53 1.33 9.80 3.53
N LYS A 54 0.00 9.81 3.33
CA LYS A 54 -0.83 8.60 3.26
C LYS A 54 -0.40 7.67 2.13
N LEU A 55 -0.12 8.21 0.95
CA LEU A 55 0.37 7.42 -0.19
C LEU A 55 1.68 6.68 0.15
N GLY A 56 2.60 7.37 0.84
CA GLY A 56 3.83 6.75 1.35
C GLY A 56 3.56 5.54 2.25
N LEU A 57 2.62 5.68 3.21
CA LEU A 57 2.27 4.59 4.13
C LEU A 57 1.63 3.40 3.40
N VAL A 58 0.77 3.66 2.41
CA VAL A 58 0.19 2.61 1.55
C VAL A 58 1.27 1.84 0.83
N LEU A 59 2.25 2.54 0.25
CA LEU A 59 3.36 1.92 -0.47
C LEU A 59 4.23 1.05 0.45
N ILE A 60 4.49 1.49 1.70
CA ILE A 60 5.18 0.66 2.70
C ILE A 60 4.42 -0.63 2.94
N LYS A 61 3.10 -0.57 3.15
CA LYS A 61 2.26 -1.74 3.42
C LYS A 61 2.17 -2.72 2.26
N MET A 62 2.28 -2.21 1.03
CA MET A 62 2.38 -3.03 -0.18
C MET A 62 3.80 -3.56 -0.45
N GLY A 63 4.79 -3.23 0.38
CA GLY A 63 6.18 -3.61 0.17
C GLY A 63 6.91 -2.82 -0.92
N HIS A 64 6.31 -1.77 -1.46
CA HIS A 64 6.91 -0.89 -2.47
C HIS A 64 7.84 0.16 -1.82
N LEU A 65 8.84 -0.32 -1.08
CA LEU A 65 9.72 0.48 -0.22
C LEU A 65 10.45 1.59 -0.99
N ASP A 66 10.97 1.31 -2.19
CA ASP A 66 11.69 2.32 -3.00
C ASP A 66 10.79 3.47 -3.45
N LYS A 67 9.52 3.17 -3.76
CA LYS A 67 8.54 4.21 -4.12
C LYS A 67 8.16 5.02 -2.89
N ALA A 68 7.93 4.35 -1.76
CA ALA A 68 7.65 5.03 -0.50
C ALA A 68 8.78 5.98 -0.10
N GLN A 69 10.04 5.53 -0.22
CA GLN A 69 11.21 6.34 0.10
C GLN A 69 11.23 7.63 -0.72
N LYS A 70 11.01 7.54 -2.04
CA LYS A 70 10.94 8.73 -2.92
C LYS A 70 9.84 9.70 -2.50
N ILE A 71 8.68 9.19 -2.10
CA ILE A 71 7.57 10.03 -1.61
C ILE A 71 8.00 10.80 -0.35
N TYR A 72 8.59 10.12 0.62
CA TYR A 72 9.03 10.76 1.87
C TYR A 72 10.21 11.71 1.68
N GLU A 73 11.13 11.43 0.76
CA GLU A 73 12.21 12.37 0.39
C GLU A 73 11.67 13.66 -0.25
N ILE A 74 10.60 13.58 -1.07
CA ILE A 74 9.93 14.74 -1.63
C ILE A 74 9.25 15.55 -0.50
N LEU A 75 8.50 14.86 0.37
CA LEU A 75 7.83 15.50 1.51
C LEU A 75 8.84 16.18 2.45
N LEU A 76 9.99 15.54 2.70
CA LEU A 76 11.04 16.09 3.55
C LEU A 76 11.61 17.40 2.98
N LYS A 77 11.76 17.49 1.65
CA LYS A 77 12.20 18.72 0.97
C LYS A 77 11.17 19.84 1.02
N GLN A 78 9.89 19.50 1.15
CA GLN A 78 8.78 20.47 1.22
C GLN A 78 8.48 20.93 2.65
N ALA A 79 8.85 20.13 3.65
CA ALA A 79 8.63 20.45 5.06
C ALA A 79 9.47 21.68 5.49
N THR A 80 8.81 22.67 6.07
CA THR A 80 9.42 23.97 6.42
C THR A 80 9.92 24.02 7.86
N ASN A 81 9.37 23.20 8.75
CA ASN A 81 9.70 23.18 10.18
C ASN A 81 10.05 21.75 10.64
N GLU A 82 10.72 21.65 11.78
CA GLU A 82 11.17 20.36 12.31
C GLU A 82 10.01 19.46 12.79
N SER A 83 8.89 20.06 13.21
CA SER A 83 7.70 19.30 13.62
C SER A 83 7.14 18.47 12.47
N ASP A 84 7.12 19.03 11.26
CA ASP A 84 6.65 18.35 10.05
C ASP A 84 7.66 17.30 9.55
N LYS A 85 8.96 17.55 9.76
CA LYS A 85 10.03 16.62 9.35
C LYS A 85 10.10 15.38 10.24
N ALA A 86 9.84 15.52 11.53
CA ALA A 86 9.95 14.41 12.50
C ALA A 86 9.17 13.13 12.08
N PRO A 87 7.86 13.19 11.74
CA PRO A 87 7.14 12.01 11.28
C PRO A 87 7.69 11.47 9.94
N ILE A 88 8.21 12.34 9.07
CA ILE A 88 8.81 11.93 7.78
C ILE A 88 10.11 11.16 8.01
N TYR A 89 10.99 11.64 8.89
CA TYR A 89 12.21 10.94 9.26
C TYR A 89 11.90 9.58 9.89
N ASN A 90 10.90 9.50 10.77
CA ASN A 90 10.47 8.23 11.33
C ASN A 90 10.08 7.22 10.22
N GLN A 91 9.32 7.63 9.20
CA GLN A 91 8.99 6.73 8.10
C GLN A 91 10.20 6.34 7.25
N LEU A 92 11.14 7.25 7.01
CA LEU A 92 12.39 6.94 6.31
C LEU A 92 13.23 5.91 7.08
N GLY A 93 13.33 6.05 8.41
CA GLY A 93 13.95 5.05 9.28
C GLY A 93 13.28 3.68 9.18
N ARG A 94 11.95 3.64 9.32
CA ARG A 94 11.17 2.40 9.18
C ARG A 94 11.34 1.72 7.82
N ILE A 95 11.43 2.51 6.74
CA ILE A 95 11.71 1.96 5.40
C ILE A 95 13.06 1.26 5.38
N LYS A 96 14.09 1.82 6.02
CA LYS A 96 15.40 1.18 6.11
C LYS A 96 15.38 -0.08 6.97
N ASP A 97 14.60 -0.10 8.05
CA ASP A 97 14.39 -1.33 8.83
C ASP A 97 13.73 -2.42 7.99
N PHE A 98 12.67 -2.09 7.23
CA PHE A 98 12.04 -3.04 6.30
C PHE A 98 12.97 -3.50 5.16
N GLN A 99 14.01 -2.72 4.84
CA GLN A 99 15.05 -3.10 3.88
C GLN A 99 16.22 -3.88 4.53
N GLU A 100 16.13 -4.20 5.83
CA GLU A 100 17.20 -4.84 6.61
C GLU A 100 18.50 -4.00 6.66
N LYS A 101 18.38 -2.68 6.52
CA LYS A 101 19.49 -1.70 6.54
C LYS A 101 19.54 -0.95 7.86
N GLU A 102 19.66 -1.67 8.96
CA GLU A 102 19.60 -1.14 10.33
C GLU A 102 20.58 0.03 10.57
N LYS A 103 21.81 -0.07 10.06
CA LYS A 103 22.81 1.02 10.16
C LYS A 103 22.41 2.30 9.43
N GLU A 104 21.62 2.20 8.36
CA GLU A 104 21.07 3.37 7.68
C GLU A 104 19.84 3.89 8.42
N ALA A 105 19.03 3.01 9.00
CA ALA A 105 17.82 3.37 9.75
C ALA A 105 18.12 4.26 10.95
N VAL A 106 19.16 3.92 11.73
CA VAL A 106 19.57 4.69 12.92
C VAL A 106 19.89 6.15 12.61
N LYS A 107 20.30 6.49 11.37
CA LYS A 107 20.57 7.89 11.00
C LYS A 107 19.31 8.77 10.93
N PHE A 108 18.13 8.15 10.96
CA PHE A 108 16.84 8.82 10.88
C PHE A 108 16.12 8.93 12.23
N TYR A 109 16.65 8.28 13.28
CA TYR A 109 16.14 8.36 14.65
C TYR A 109 17.02 9.27 15.50
#